data_AF-A0A1W1CW52-F1
#
_entry.id   AF-A0A1W1CW52-F1
#
_cell.length_a   1.000
_cell.length_b   1.000
_cell.length_c   1.000
_cell.angle_alpha   90.00
_cell.angle_beta   90.00
_cell.angle_gamma   90.00
#
_symmetry.space_group_name_H-M   'P 1'
#
loop_
_entity.id
_entity.type
_entity.pdbx_description
1 polymer ?
#
loop_
_entity_poly.entity_id
_entity_poly.type
_entity_poly.pdbx_seq_one_letter_code
_entity_poly.pdbx_strand_id
1 'polypeptide(L)'
;MSLSLAIAGAGFITVILYIKQGAVSLNSEVSTALFAIFRFWFALLWSATLLLSLFLTLKTLFNRCYANFKLILLSCPNKKMQMHEIREVGYGDLLKVWRKWFILLIWFVVAEVIIGFIFMKLFFHKETLFDWFNIYFLYLFLLIGGYFSFMILGVRCKKVKVVKC
;
A
#
# COMPACT_ATOMS: atom_id res chain seq x y z
N MET A 1 -9.78 0.13 8.18
CA MET A 1 -8.79 0.75 9.08
C MET A 1 -8.06 1.92 8.42
N SER A 2 -7.49 1.75 7.22
CA SER A 2 -6.87 2.87 6.47
C SER A 2 -7.84 4.02 6.18
N LEU A 3 -9.06 3.70 5.73
CA LEU A 3 -10.08 4.71 5.40
C LEU A 3 -10.51 5.57 6.58
N SER A 4 -10.83 4.95 7.71
CA SER A 4 -11.20 5.66 8.93
C SER A 4 -10.08 6.56 9.44
N LEU A 5 -8.82 6.10 9.40
CA LEU A 5 -7.65 6.89 9.80
C LEU A 5 -7.41 8.08 8.88
N ALA A 6 -7.55 7.90 7.57
CA ALA A 6 -7.36 8.97 6.59
C ALA A 6 -8.44 10.06 6.72
N ILE A 7 -9.71 9.67 6.90
CA ILE A 7 -10.81 10.62 7.11
C ILE A 7 -10.61 11.40 8.41
N ALA A 8 -10.32 10.70 9.51
CA ALA A 8 -10.11 11.33 10.81
C ALA A 8 -8.93 12.30 10.79
N GLY A 9 -7.79 11.91 10.20
CA GLY A 9 -6.63 12.78 10.09
C GLY A 9 -6.86 13.98 9.18
N ALA A 10 -7.51 13.80 8.03
CA ALA A 10 -7.80 14.90 7.11
C ALA A 10 -8.80 15.89 7.73
N GLY A 11 -9.83 15.38 8.41
CA GLY A 11 -10.77 16.20 9.16
C GLY A 11 -10.07 16.99 10.26
N PHE A 12 -9.20 16.35 11.03
CA PHE A 12 -8.46 17.01 12.11
C PHE A 12 -7.57 18.15 11.62
N ILE A 13 -6.80 17.94 10.54
CA ILE A 13 -5.95 19.00 9.95
C ILE A 13 -6.82 20.15 9.43
N THR A 14 -7.91 19.84 8.74
CA THR A 14 -8.81 20.85 8.19
C THR A 14 -9.46 21.70 9.28
N VAL A 15 -9.90 21.07 10.38
CA VAL A 15 -10.46 21.76 11.55
C VAL A 15 -9.41 22.66 12.23
N ILE A 16 -8.18 22.18 12.41
CA ILE A 16 -7.11 23.01 12.99
C ILE A 16 -6.81 24.23 12.11
N LEU A 17 -6.74 24.05 10.79
CA LEU A 17 -6.50 25.16 9.86
C LEU A 17 -7.62 26.19 9.92
N TYR A 18 -8.86 25.74 10.02
CA TYR A 18 -10.03 26.61 10.18
C TYR A 18 -9.99 27.40 11.50
N ILE A 19 -9.66 26.74 12.62
CA ILE A 19 -9.51 27.41 13.92
C ILE A 19 -8.37 28.43 13.87
N LYS A 20 -7.23 28.09 13.24
CA LYS A 20 -6.10 29.02 13.08
C LYS A 20 -6.42 30.23 12.21
N GLN A 21 -7.38 30.12 11.29
CA GLN A 21 -7.87 31.24 10.49
C GLN A 21 -8.92 32.10 11.20
N GLY A 22 -9.20 31.83 12.48
CA GLY A 22 -10.07 32.67 13.30
C GLY A 22 -11.55 32.27 13.26
N ALA A 23 -11.87 31.05 12.81
CA ALA A 23 -13.22 30.49 12.84
C ALA A 23 -14.29 31.43 12.23
N VAL A 24 -13.96 31.98 11.04
CA VAL A 24 -14.85 32.87 10.28
C VAL A 24 -16.17 32.19 9.96
N SER A 25 -17.28 32.93 9.93
CA SER A 25 -18.61 32.41 9.62
C SER A 25 -18.61 31.55 8.35
N LEU A 26 -19.28 30.40 8.42
CA LEU A 26 -19.38 29.43 7.32
C LEU A 26 -20.22 29.98 6.17
N ASN A 27 -19.58 30.74 5.29
CA ASN A 27 -20.13 31.12 3.99
C ASN A 27 -19.81 30.04 2.94
N SER A 28 -20.53 30.07 1.82
CA SER A 28 -20.36 29.12 0.69
C SER A 28 -18.90 29.03 0.21
N GLU A 29 -18.21 30.17 0.13
CA GLU A 29 -16.80 30.26 -0.27
C GLU A 29 -15.88 29.56 0.73
N VAL A 30 -16.11 29.77 2.03
CA VAL A 30 -15.34 29.17 3.13
C VAL A 30 -15.54 27.66 3.14
N SER A 31 -16.78 27.18 3.00
CA SER A 31 -17.06 25.74 2.92
C SER A 31 -16.36 25.08 1.72
N THR A 32 -16.33 25.75 0.58
CA THR A 32 -15.66 25.24 -0.63
C THR A 32 -14.14 25.16 -0.43
N ALA A 33 -13.55 26.17 0.22
CA ALA A 33 -12.14 26.18 0.56
C ALA A 33 -11.77 25.08 1.57
N LEU A 34 -12.56 24.89 2.63
CA LEU A 34 -12.36 23.79 3.59
C LEU A 34 -12.45 22.42 2.92
N PHE A 35 -13.41 22.24 2.00
CA PHE A 35 -13.55 20.98 1.29
C PHE A 35 -12.35 20.70 0.37
N ALA A 36 -11.81 21.73 -0.30
CA ALA A 36 -10.59 21.59 -1.10
C ALA A 36 -9.39 21.20 -0.24
N ILE A 37 -9.21 21.85 0.92
CA ILE A 37 -8.16 21.51 1.90
C ILE A 37 -8.33 20.07 2.39
N PHE A 38 -9.55 19.68 2.78
CA PHE A 38 -9.87 18.33 3.21
C PHE A 38 -9.53 17.30 2.13
N ARG A 39 -9.97 17.53 0.89
CA ARG A 39 -9.70 16.63 -0.23
C ARG A 39 -8.22 16.44 -0.49
N PHE A 40 -7.44 17.52 -0.41
CA PHE A 40 -5.98 17.47 -0.56
C PHE A 40 -5.33 16.63 0.55
N TRP A 41 -5.60 16.93 1.81
CA TRP A 41 -5.04 16.19 2.95
C TRP A 41 -5.53 14.75 3.01
N PHE A 42 -6.77 14.50 2.61
CA PHE A 42 -7.33 13.17 2.51
C PHE A 42 -6.54 12.32 1.51
N ALA A 43 -6.24 12.81 0.30
CA ALA A 43 -5.48 12.06 -0.68
C ALA A 43 -4.07 11.67 -0.17
N LEU A 44 -3.40 12.59 0.52
CA LEU A 44 -2.08 12.36 1.12
C LEU A 44 -2.15 11.33 2.26
N LEU A 45 -3.04 11.54 3.23
CA LEU A 45 -3.18 10.66 4.39
C LEU A 45 -3.73 9.28 4.01
N TRP A 46 -4.60 9.21 3.02
CA TRP A 46 -5.05 7.95 2.43
C TRP A 46 -3.87 7.13 1.93
N SER A 47 -2.99 7.76 1.15
CA SER A 47 -1.81 7.10 0.59
C SER A 47 -0.85 6.61 1.69
N ALA A 48 -0.60 7.44 2.70
CA ALA A 48 0.25 7.09 3.83
C ALA A 48 -0.34 5.96 4.70
N THR A 49 -1.63 6.03 5.01
CA THR A 49 -2.32 5.00 5.82
C THR A 49 -2.47 3.68 5.08
N LEU A 50 -2.63 3.71 3.75
CA LEU A 50 -2.61 2.52 2.90
C LEU A 50 -1.23 1.85 2.93
N LEU A 51 -0.15 2.61 2.81
CA LEU A 51 1.22 2.11 2.93
C LEU A 51 1.44 1.43 4.30
N LEU A 52 1.03 2.10 5.38
CA LEU A 52 1.14 1.58 6.74
C LEU A 52 0.31 0.32 6.93
N SER A 53 -0.92 0.29 6.41
CA SER A 53 -1.80 -0.88 6.48
C SER A 53 -1.16 -2.08 5.78
N LEU A 54 -0.58 -1.89 4.59
CA LEU A 54 0.10 -2.95 3.86
C LEU A 54 1.28 -3.52 4.66
N PHE A 55 2.05 -2.67 5.36
CA PHE A 55 3.18 -3.11 6.20
C PHE A 55 2.71 -3.93 7.41
N LEU A 56 1.63 -3.50 8.06
CA LEU A 56 1.02 -4.22 9.18
C LEU A 56 0.46 -5.57 8.72
N THR A 57 -0.21 -5.61 7.56
CA THR A 57 -0.72 -6.86 6.98
C THR A 57 0.41 -7.84 6.69
N LEU A 58 1.57 -7.36 6.22
CA LEU A 58 2.72 -8.23 5.99
C LEU A 58 3.11 -8.99 7.27
N LYS A 59 3.18 -8.32 8.42
CA LYS A 59 3.46 -8.98 9.71
C LYS A 59 2.46 -10.09 10.03
N THR A 60 1.17 -9.85 9.78
CA THR A 60 0.13 -10.86 10.03
C THR A 60 0.32 -12.10 9.16
N LEU A 61 0.79 -11.95 7.92
CA LEU A 61 1.05 -13.07 7.01
C LEU A 61 2.21 -13.98 7.46
N PHE A 62 3.16 -13.45 8.24
CA PHE A 62 4.26 -14.24 8.81
C PHE A 62 3.90 -14.87 10.16
N ASN A 63 3.05 -14.22 10.95
CA ASN A 63 2.76 -14.64 12.34
C ASN A 63 1.41 -15.37 12.52
N ARG A 64 0.55 -15.41 11.49
CA ARG A 64 -0.72 -16.17 11.53
C ARG A 64 -0.76 -17.23 10.43
N CYS A 65 -1.45 -18.32 10.72
CA CYS A 65 -1.79 -19.33 9.73
C CYS A 65 -2.99 -18.88 8.90
N TYR A 66 -2.86 -18.94 7.59
CA TYR A 66 -3.94 -18.74 6.63
C TYR A 66 -4.12 -20.04 5.85
N ALA A 67 -5.32 -20.65 5.94
CA ALA A 67 -5.64 -21.91 5.25
C ALA A 67 -4.62 -23.05 5.46
N ASN A 68 -4.14 -23.24 6.69
CA ASN A 68 -3.09 -24.20 7.08
C ASN A 68 -1.69 -23.92 6.49
N PHE A 69 -1.42 -22.72 5.99
CA PHE A 69 -0.10 -22.29 5.57
C PHE A 69 0.34 -21.03 6.31
N LYS A 70 1.63 -20.93 6.62
CA LYS A 70 2.27 -19.72 7.14
C LYS A 70 3.52 -19.39 6.34
N LEU A 71 3.86 -18.10 6.27
CA LEU A 71 5.15 -17.66 5.76
C LEU A 71 6.15 -17.65 6.91
N ILE A 72 7.27 -18.35 6.75
CA ILE A 72 8.38 -18.31 7.70
C ILE A 72 9.51 -17.49 7.11
N LEU A 73 10.09 -16.61 7.92
CA LEU A 73 11.31 -15.89 7.59
C LEU A 73 12.52 -16.72 8.02
N LEU A 74 13.36 -17.12 7.07
CA LEU A 74 14.57 -17.88 7.30
C LEU A 74 15.73 -16.92 7.60
N SER A 75 16.37 -17.10 8.75
CA SER A 75 17.66 -16.48 9.05
C SER A 75 18.79 -17.29 8.39
N CYS A 76 19.72 -16.62 7.70
CA CYS A 76 20.96 -17.27 7.30
C CYS A 76 21.98 -17.13 8.44
N PRO A 77 22.46 -18.23 9.07
CA PRO A 77 23.66 -18.12 9.88
C PRO A 77 24.88 -18.01 8.97
N ASN A 78 25.81 -17.15 9.35
CA ASN A 78 27.15 -17.14 8.80
C ASN A 78 27.77 -18.51 9.06
N LYS A 79 28.02 -19.26 7.98
CA LYS A 79 28.88 -20.46 7.91
C LYS A 79 28.54 -21.58 8.92
N LYS A 80 27.97 -22.67 8.38
CA LYS A 80 27.94 -24.06 8.93
C LYS A 80 26.92 -24.46 10.01
N MET A 81 25.94 -23.64 10.39
CA MET A 81 24.85 -24.09 11.28
C MET A 81 23.49 -24.01 10.60
N GLN A 82 22.55 -24.83 11.06
CA GLN A 82 21.24 -25.08 10.46
C GLN A 82 20.43 -23.79 10.26
N MET A 83 19.57 -23.74 9.22
CA MET A 83 18.61 -22.66 9.03
C MET A 83 17.74 -22.53 10.28
N HIS A 84 17.93 -21.47 11.06
CA HIS A 84 17.06 -21.18 12.19
C HIS A 84 15.81 -20.46 11.70
N GLU A 85 14.66 -21.10 11.93
CA GLU A 85 13.34 -20.51 11.75
C GLU A 85 13.14 -19.42 12.80
N ILE A 86 12.79 -18.20 12.35
CA ILE A 86 12.38 -17.15 13.28
C ILE A 86 10.94 -17.46 13.70
N ARG A 87 10.76 -17.93 14.95
CA ARG A 87 9.45 -18.35 15.48
C ARG A 87 8.44 -17.19 15.56
N GLU A 88 8.90 -15.98 15.84
CA GLU A 88 8.08 -14.77 15.83
C GLU A 88 8.78 -13.66 15.06
N VAL A 89 8.18 -13.20 13.97
CA VAL A 89 8.77 -12.16 13.13
C VAL A 89 8.44 -10.77 13.70
N GLY A 90 9.48 -10.02 14.05
CA GLY A 90 9.40 -8.65 14.51
C GLY A 90 9.33 -7.64 13.35
N TYR A 91 9.01 -6.37 13.66
CA TYR A 91 8.96 -5.31 12.64
C TYR A 91 10.32 -5.02 12.00
N GLY A 92 11.42 -5.18 12.75
CA GLY A 92 12.79 -4.96 12.25
C GLY A 92 13.21 -5.96 11.17
N ASP A 93 12.77 -7.21 11.27
CA ASP A 93 13.08 -8.28 10.31
C ASP A 93 12.32 -8.10 8.99
N LEU A 94 11.11 -7.55 9.08
CA LEU A 94 10.24 -7.28 7.92
C LEU A 94 10.76 -6.15 7.06
N LEU A 95 11.50 -5.18 7.59
CA LEU A 95 11.94 -3.99 6.82
C LEU A 95 12.75 -4.34 5.55
N LYS A 96 13.53 -5.42 5.57
CA LYS A 96 14.29 -5.86 4.38
C LYS A 96 13.38 -6.51 3.34
N VAL A 97 12.45 -7.35 3.79
CA VAL A 97 11.48 -8.04 2.92
C VAL A 97 10.48 -7.03 2.34
N TRP A 98 9.96 -6.15 3.18
CA TRP A 98 9.09 -5.04 2.84
C TRP A 98 9.69 -4.16 1.74
N ARG A 99 10.94 -3.68 1.91
CA ARG A 99 11.58 -2.85 0.88
C ARG A 99 11.69 -3.55 -0.47
N LYS A 100 12.05 -4.84 -0.48
CA LYS A 100 12.13 -5.65 -1.70
C LYS A 100 10.76 -5.91 -2.32
N TRP A 101 9.75 -6.17 -1.50
CA TRP A 101 8.38 -6.36 -1.97
C TRP A 101 7.80 -5.08 -2.55
N PHE A 102 8.01 -3.95 -1.87
CA PHE A 102 7.50 -2.65 -2.27
C PHE A 102 8.11 -2.17 -3.59
N ILE A 103 9.42 -2.35 -3.80
CA ILE A 103 10.04 -2.01 -5.09
C ILE A 103 9.49 -2.88 -6.21
N LEU A 104 9.26 -4.17 -5.97
CA LEU A 104 8.62 -5.06 -6.95
C LEU A 104 7.21 -4.59 -7.28
N LEU A 105 6.41 -4.24 -6.27
CA LEU A 105 5.06 -3.74 -6.44
C LEU A 105 5.03 -2.46 -7.27
N ILE A 106 5.94 -1.50 -7.03
CA ILE A 106 6.06 -0.29 -7.87
C ILE A 106 6.34 -0.67 -9.32
N TRP A 107 7.31 -1.55 -9.57
CA TRP A 107 7.63 -1.98 -10.93
C TRP A 107 6.44 -2.67 -11.63
N PHE A 108 5.67 -3.47 -10.89
CA PHE A 108 4.44 -4.08 -11.42
C PHE A 108 3.39 -3.05 -11.79
N VAL A 109 3.10 -2.09 -10.90
CA VAL A 109 2.12 -1.03 -11.18
C VAL A 109 2.54 -0.19 -12.38
N VAL A 110 3.83 0.14 -12.51
CA VAL A 110 4.35 0.87 -13.69
C VAL A 110 4.14 0.04 -14.96
N ALA A 111 4.43 -1.26 -14.94
CA ALA A 111 4.21 -2.13 -16.09
C ALA A 111 2.72 -2.23 -16.46
N GLU A 112 1.83 -2.36 -15.47
CA GLU A 112 0.38 -2.41 -15.66
C GLU A 112 -0.17 -1.10 -16.22
N VAL A 113 0.36 0.05 -15.80
CA VAL A 113 0.00 1.36 -16.38
C VAL A 113 0.40 1.44 -17.85
N ILE A 114 1.59 0.95 -18.22
CA ILE A 114 2.04 0.93 -19.63
C ILE A 114 1.13 0.02 -20.46
N ILE A 115 0.83 -1.19 -19.96
CA ILE A 115 -0.07 -2.14 -20.64
C ILE A 115 -1.48 -1.56 -20.77
N GLY A 116 -2.00 -0.96 -19.69
CA GLY A 116 -3.30 -0.30 -19.67
C GLY A 116 -3.37 0.86 -20.66
N PHE A 117 -2.31 1.66 -20.78
CA PHE A 117 -2.24 2.74 -21.76
C PHE A 117 -2.34 2.21 -23.20
N ILE A 118 -1.59 1.15 -23.53
CA ILE A 118 -1.66 0.50 -24.85
C ILE A 118 -3.07 -0.05 -25.10
N PHE A 119 -3.66 -0.72 -24.11
CA PHE A 119 -5.00 -1.30 -24.20
C PHE A 119 -6.07 -0.22 -24.44
N MET A 120 -6.05 0.87 -23.67
CA MET A 120 -7.01 1.96 -23.80
C MET A 120 -6.89 2.69 -25.13
N LYS A 121 -5.67 2.80 -25.68
CA LYS A 121 -5.46 3.36 -27.02
C LYS A 121 -6.05 2.48 -28.11
N LEU A 122 -5.83 1.17 -28.04
CA LEU A 122 -6.29 0.22 -29.06
C LEU A 122 -7.80 -0.02 -29.04
N PHE A 123 -8.40 -0.19 -27.86
CA PHE A 123 -9.80 -0.63 -27.73
C PHE A 123 -10.80 0.50 -27.48
N PHE A 124 -10.36 1.59 -26.83
CA PHE A 124 -11.25 2.67 -26.39
C PHE A 124 -10.90 4.04 -26.98
N HIS A 125 -9.87 4.11 -27.84
CA HIS A 125 -9.38 5.32 -28.52
C HIS A 125 -9.14 6.50 -27.56
N LYS A 126 -8.74 6.21 -26.32
CA LYS A 126 -8.34 7.25 -25.37
C LYS A 126 -6.86 7.56 -25.53
N GLU A 127 -6.56 8.80 -25.87
CA GLU A 127 -5.21 9.27 -26.22
C GLU A 127 -4.34 9.52 -24.98
N THR A 128 -4.92 9.99 -23.88
CA THR A 128 -4.15 10.39 -22.69
C THR A 128 -4.47 9.54 -21.47
N LEU A 129 -3.50 9.45 -20.55
CA LEU A 129 -3.66 8.74 -19.28
C LEU A 129 -4.77 9.38 -18.42
N PHE A 130 -4.91 10.71 -18.47
CA PHE A 130 -5.88 11.45 -17.69
C PHE A 130 -7.34 11.22 -18.11
N ASP A 131 -7.58 10.71 -19.32
CA ASP A 131 -8.93 10.49 -19.84
C ASP A 131 -9.66 9.29 -19.21
N TRP A 132 -8.92 8.41 -18.54
CA TRP A 132 -9.47 7.17 -17.98
C TRP A 132 -8.86 6.78 -16.65
N PHE A 133 -7.62 7.17 -16.37
CA PHE A 133 -6.96 6.80 -15.14
C PHE A 133 -7.65 7.48 -13.95
N ASN A 134 -8.12 6.66 -13.02
CA ASN A 134 -8.79 7.12 -11.81
C ASN A 134 -8.33 6.26 -10.62
N ILE A 135 -8.80 6.62 -9.43
CA ILE A 135 -8.44 5.92 -8.19
C ILE A 135 -8.83 4.44 -8.20
N TYR A 136 -9.90 4.06 -8.92
CA TYR A 136 -10.34 2.67 -9.02
C TYR A 136 -9.39 1.83 -9.87
N PHE A 137 -8.88 2.38 -10.99
CA PHE A 137 -7.84 1.72 -11.79
C PHE A 137 -6.54 1.57 -11.01
N LEU A 138 -6.12 2.60 -10.29
CA LEU A 138 -4.94 2.50 -9.41
C LEU A 138 -5.14 1.41 -8.35
N TYR A 139 -6.31 1.33 -7.72
CA TYR A 139 -6.62 0.30 -6.74
C TYR A 139 -6.60 -1.11 -7.35
N LEU A 140 -7.16 -1.27 -8.55
CA LEU A 140 -7.12 -2.52 -9.30
C LEU A 140 -5.67 -2.95 -9.60
N PHE A 141 -4.83 -2.02 -10.08
CA PHE A 141 -3.42 -2.29 -10.36
C PHE A 141 -2.65 -2.66 -9.08
N LEU A 142 -2.91 -1.98 -7.96
CA LEU A 142 -2.32 -2.35 -6.68
C LEU A 142 -2.71 -3.76 -6.22
N LEU A 143 -3.94 -4.21 -6.48
CA LEU A 143 -4.39 -5.57 -6.15
C LEU A 143 -3.70 -6.62 -7.03
N ILE A 144 -3.68 -6.40 -8.35
CA ILE A 144 -3.08 -7.33 -9.32
C ILE A 144 -1.56 -7.40 -9.10
N GLY A 145 -0.88 -6.26 -9.11
CA GLY A 145 0.56 -6.17 -8.87
C GLY A 145 0.94 -6.64 -7.46
N GLY A 146 0.09 -6.38 -6.47
CA GLY A 146 0.24 -6.91 -5.11
C GLY A 146 0.24 -8.44 -5.07
N TYR A 147 -0.70 -9.09 -5.76
CA TYR A 147 -0.79 -10.54 -5.85
C TYR A 147 0.45 -11.17 -6.51
N PHE A 148 0.84 -10.67 -7.69
CA PHE A 148 2.00 -11.20 -8.41
C PHE A 148 3.33 -10.93 -7.69
N SER A 149 3.52 -9.73 -7.15
CA SER A 149 4.72 -9.39 -6.38
C SER A 149 4.88 -10.28 -5.15
N PHE A 150 3.77 -10.66 -4.50
CA PHE A 150 3.79 -11.56 -3.35
C PHE A 150 4.16 -13.00 -3.72
N MET A 151 3.64 -13.52 -4.84
CA MET A 151 4.04 -14.82 -5.37
C MET A 151 5.54 -14.86 -5.70
N ILE A 152 6.06 -13.82 -6.37
CA ILE A 152 7.48 -13.74 -6.71
C ILE A 152 8.36 -13.66 -5.46
N LEU A 153 7.90 -12.96 -4.42
CA LEU A 153 8.58 -12.90 -3.14
C LEU A 153 8.75 -14.30 -2.52
N GLY A 154 7.68 -15.11 -2.51
CA GLY A 154 7.71 -16.47 -1.97
C GLY A 154 8.58 -17.45 -2.77
N VAL A 155 8.63 -17.29 -4.11
CA VAL A 155 9.39 -18.19 -4.99
C VAL A 155 10.87 -17.82 -5.07
N ARG A 156 11.21 -16.53 -5.18
CA ARG A 156 12.60 -16.08 -5.40
C ARG A 156 13.36 -15.72 -4.14
N CYS A 157 12.67 -15.34 -3.07
CA CYS A 157 13.36 -14.94 -1.85
C CYS A 157 13.70 -16.17 -1.00
N LYS A 158 14.95 -16.63 -1.04
CA LYS A 158 15.46 -17.73 -0.17
C LYS A 158 15.26 -17.50 1.34
N LYS A 159 14.89 -16.28 1.75
CA LYS A 159 14.60 -15.90 3.13
C LYS A 159 13.13 -16.07 3.52
N VAL A 160 12.25 -16.41 2.60
CA VAL A 160 10.81 -16.59 2.85
C VAL A 160 10.43 -17.97 2.36
N LYS A 161 9.79 -18.77 3.22
CA LYS A 161 9.32 -20.11 2.85
C LYS A 161 7.87 -20.27 3.29
N VAL A 162 7.05 -20.83 2.41
CA VAL A 162 5.70 -21.26 2.77
C VAL A 162 5.81 -22.62 3.47
N VAL A 163 5.30 -22.72 4.68
CA VAL A 163 5.31 -23.95 5.48
C VAL A 163 3.89 -24.24 5.94
N LYS A 164 3.53 -25.52 5.98
CA LYS A 164 2.25 -25.94 6.54
C LYS A 164 2.24 -25.63 8.04
N CYS A 165 1.15 -25.03 8.52
CA CYS A 165 0.78 -25.16 9.92
C CYS A 165 0.19 -26.57 10.09
#